data_AF-A0A1I4E1E1-F1
#
_entry.id   AF-A0A1I4E1E1-F1
#
_cell.length_a   1.000
_cell.length_b   1.000
_cell.length_c   1.000
_cell.angle_alpha   90.00
_cell.angle_beta   90.00
_cell.angle_gamma   90.00
#
_symmetry.space_group_name_H-M   'P 1'
#
loop_
_entity.id
_entity.type
_entity.pdbx_description
1 polymer ?
#
loop_
_entity_poly.entity_id
_entity_poly.type
_entity_poly.pdbx_seq_one_letter_code
_entity_poly.pdbx_strand_id
1 'polypeptide(L)' 'MESAKRQTKSAKKRLPASGNDSECELNEEDRNARIAISAYYKAQARGFEPGNELGDWLTAEAEENQ' A
#
# COMPACT_ATOMS: atom_id res chain seq x y z
N MET A 1 1.45 -10.56 34.27
CA MET A 1 1.78 -9.23 33.71
C MET A 1 0.48 -8.66 33.17
N GLU A 2 -0.22 -7.88 33.99
CA GLU A 2 -1.49 -7.23 33.64
C GLU A 2 -1.20 -5.75 33.37
N SER A 3 -1.70 -5.20 32.26
CA SER A 3 -2.34 -3.88 32.23
C SER A 3 -2.85 -3.53 30.83
N ALA A 4 -4.07 -3.01 30.85
CA ALA A 4 -4.97 -2.69 29.76
C ALA A 4 -4.48 -1.60 28.79
N LYS A 5 -5.14 -1.55 27.63
CA LYS A 5 -5.79 -0.32 27.10
C LYS A 5 -6.91 -0.70 26.11
N ARG A 6 -8.15 -0.44 26.54
CA ARG A 6 -9.34 -0.36 25.68
C ARG A 6 -9.20 0.88 24.80
N GLN A 7 -9.49 0.77 23.51
CA GLN A 7 -9.93 1.93 22.75
C GLN A 7 -11.23 1.63 22.01
N THR A 8 -12.12 2.58 22.19
CA THR A 8 -13.55 2.57 21.90
C THR A 8 -13.82 3.54 20.75
N LYS A 9 -14.95 3.34 20.07
CA LYS A 9 -15.87 4.34 19.46
C LYS A 9 -15.93 4.36 17.92
N SER A 10 -17.16 4.05 17.49
CA SER A 10 -17.82 4.23 16.20
C SER A 10 -17.45 5.50 15.43
N ALA A 11 -17.53 5.43 14.08
CA ALA A 11 -18.23 6.45 13.30
C ALA A 11 -18.48 5.95 11.86
N LYS A 12 -19.76 5.74 11.56
CA LYS A 12 -20.31 5.65 10.21
C LYS A 12 -20.12 7.00 9.52
N LYS A 13 -19.41 7.05 8.39
CA LYS A 13 -19.57 8.12 7.41
C LYS A 13 -19.70 7.48 6.02
N ARG A 14 -20.93 7.53 5.49
CA ARG A 14 -21.18 7.41 4.05
C ARG A 14 -21.18 8.82 3.46
N LEU A 15 -20.99 8.87 2.14
CA LEU A 15 -21.36 9.89 1.11
C LEU A 15 -20.12 10.39 0.32
N PRO A 16 -20.28 10.87 -0.94
CA PRO A 16 -21.18 10.47 -2.03
C PRO A 16 -20.42 10.25 -3.37
N ALA A 17 -21.14 9.78 -4.40
CA ALA A 17 -20.62 9.44 -5.73
C ALA A 17 -20.46 10.65 -6.68
N SER A 18 -19.47 10.52 -7.58
CA SER A 18 -19.35 11.13 -8.91
C SER A 18 -18.71 12.53 -9.02
N GLY A 19 -17.39 12.53 -9.18
CA GLY A 19 -16.64 13.41 -10.07
C GLY A 19 -15.68 12.52 -10.87
N ASN A 20 -15.33 12.87 -12.11
CA ASN A 20 -14.46 12.06 -13.00
C ASN A 20 -12.99 11.95 -12.52
N ASP A 21 -12.77 11.88 -11.21
CA ASP A 21 -11.48 11.64 -10.53
C ASP A 21 -11.25 10.14 -10.29
N SER A 22 -12.30 9.32 -10.37
CA SER A 22 -12.21 7.87 -10.13
C SER A 22 -11.42 7.11 -11.21
N GLU A 23 -11.36 7.58 -12.45
CA GLU A 23 -10.57 6.91 -13.50
C GLU A 23 -9.06 7.10 -13.32
N CYS A 24 -8.63 8.18 -12.66
CA CYS A 24 -7.22 8.42 -12.38
C CYS A 24 -6.76 7.66 -11.13
N GLU A 25 -7.56 7.70 -10.05
CA GLU A 25 -7.28 6.93 -8.82
C GLU A 25 -7.26 5.42 -9.08
N LEU A 26 -8.15 4.88 -9.92
CA LEU A 26 -8.11 3.45 -10.30
C LEU A 26 -6.82 3.08 -11.04
N ASN A 27 -6.29 3.99 -11.87
CA ASN A 27 -5.01 3.82 -12.54
C ASN A 27 -3.83 3.89 -11.55
N GLU A 28 -3.91 4.77 -10.56
CA GLU A 28 -2.89 4.92 -9.51
C GLU A 28 -2.90 3.75 -8.52
N GLU A 29 -4.08 3.24 -8.17
CA GLU A 29 -4.26 2.04 -7.35
C GLU A 29 -3.76 0.79 -8.10
N ASP A 30 -4.05 0.66 -9.39
CA ASP A 30 -3.55 -0.44 -10.22
C ASP A 30 -2.01 -0.39 -10.34
N ARG A 31 -1.44 0.80 -10.58
CA ARG A 31 0.02 1.01 -10.57
C ARG A 31 0.62 0.67 -9.20
N ASN A 32 0.03 1.16 -8.10
CA ASN A 32 0.49 0.83 -6.75
C ASN A 32 0.40 -0.67 -6.45
N ALA A 33 -0.65 -1.35 -6.91
CA ALA A 33 -0.80 -2.79 -6.74
C ALA A 33 0.31 -3.56 -7.46
N ARG A 34 0.66 -3.17 -8.69
CA ARG A 34 1.78 -3.75 -9.44
C ARG A 34 3.12 -3.52 -8.74
N ILE A 35 3.38 -2.28 -8.30
CA ILE A 35 4.58 -1.93 -7.55
C ILE A 35 4.66 -2.76 -6.25
N ALA A 36 3.55 -2.90 -5.51
CA ALA A 36 3.50 -3.67 -4.28
C ALA A 36 3.78 -5.16 -4.52
N ILE A 37 3.23 -5.75 -5.58
CA ILE A 37 3.50 -7.14 -5.98
C ILE A 37 4.98 -7.31 -6.34
N SER A 38 5.56 -6.41 -7.13
CA SER A 38 6.98 -6.44 -7.51
C SER A 38 7.90 -6.27 -6.29
N ALA A 39 7.60 -5.31 -5.41
CA ALA A 39 8.33 -5.11 -4.15
C ALA A 39 8.25 -6.34 -3.24
N TYR A 40 7.09 -7.00 -3.17
CA TYR A 40 6.91 -8.23 -2.42
C TYR A 40 7.82 -9.35 -2.94
N TYR A 41 7.88 -9.56 -4.26
CA TYR A 41 8.78 -10.57 -4.84
C TYR A 41 10.26 -10.24 -4.63
N LYS A 42 10.63 -8.96 -4.66
CA LYS A 42 11.99 -8.50 -4.34
C LYS A 42 12.36 -8.77 -2.88
N ALA A 43 11.47 -8.40 -1.96
CA ALA A 43 11.64 -8.72 -0.54
C ALA A 43 11.72 -10.24 -0.33
N GLN A 44 10.87 -11.02 -1.00
CA GLN A 44 10.91 -12.49 -0.95
C GLN A 44 12.24 -13.05 -1.45
N ALA A 45 12.80 -12.53 -2.56
CA ALA A 45 14.10 -12.96 -3.08
C ALA A 45 15.25 -12.68 -2.12
N ARG A 46 15.13 -11.66 -1.27
CA ARG A 46 16.05 -11.36 -0.17
C ARG A 46 15.74 -12.08 1.15
N GLY A 47 14.60 -12.76 1.25
CA GLY A 47 14.16 -13.42 2.49
C GLY A 47 13.53 -12.47 3.51
N PHE A 48 12.90 -11.39 3.06
CA PHE A 48 12.22 -10.38 3.88
C PHE A 48 13.13 -9.74 4.93
N GLU A 49 14.36 -9.39 4.52
CA GLU A 49 15.31 -8.72 5.40
C GLU A 49 14.79 -7.32 5.80
N PRO A 50 14.67 -7.02 7.11
CA PRO A 50 14.19 -5.73 7.58
C PRO A 50 15.18 -4.61 7.23
N GLY A 51 14.67 -3.42 6.93
CA GLY A 51 15.46 -2.24 6.56
C GLY A 51 15.62 -2.04 5.06
N ASN A 52 15.12 -2.95 4.24
CA ASN A 52 15.16 -2.85 2.77
C ASN A 52 13.78 -2.67 2.13
N GLU A 53 12.69 -2.68 2.91
CA GLU A 53 11.33 -2.62 2.35
C GLU A 53 11.14 -1.40 1.43
N LEU A 54 11.67 -0.24 1.84
CA LEU A 54 11.57 0.99 1.06
C LEU A 54 12.42 0.94 -0.22
N GLY A 55 13.60 0.30 -0.16
CA GLY A 55 14.47 0.13 -1.32
C GLY A 55 13.85 -0.80 -2.37
N ASP A 56 13.22 -1.89 -1.91
CA ASP A 56 12.50 -2.82 -2.78
C ASP A 56 11.31 -2.14 -3.44
N TRP A 57 10.59 -1.28 -2.72
CA TRP A 57 9.46 -0.50 -3.24
C TRP A 57 9.90 0.56 -4.26
N LEU A 58 10.96 1.33 -3.96
CA LEU A 58 11.53 2.30 -4.90
C LEU A 58 12.05 1.66 -6.18
N THR A 59 12.66 0.47 -6.06
CA THR A 59 13.16 -0.25 -7.24
C THR A 59 11.99 -0.77 -8.09
N ALA A 60 10.96 -1.32 -7.45
CA ALA A 60 9.75 -1.75 -8.15
C ALA A 60 9.02 -0.59 -8.83
N GLU A 61 8.95 0.59 -8.19
CA GLU A 61 8.36 1.79 -8.79
C GLU A 61 9.16 2.29 -10.00
N ALA A 62 10.49 2.27 -9.91
CA ALA A 62 11.35 2.66 -11.02
C ALA A 62 11.19 1.75 -12.24
N GLU A 63 11.01 0.44 -12.02
CA GLU A 63 10.76 -0.54 -13.09
C GLU A 63 9.39 -0.34 -13.76
N GLU A 64 8.33 -0.02 -12.99
CA GLU A 64 7.00 0.24 -13.55
C GLU A 64 6.89 1.60 -14.28
N ASN A 65 7.82 2.53 -14.07
CA ASN A 65 7.88 3.84 -14.71
C ASN A 65 8.80 3.91 -15.96
N GLN A 66 9.41 2.79 -16.35
CA GLN A 66 10.38 2.73 -17.47
C GLN A 66 9.71 2.40 -18.81
#